data_AF-A0A2E5J4C1-F1
#
_entry.id   AF-A0A2E5J4C1-F1
#
_cell.length_a   1.000
_cell.length_b   1.000
_cell.length_c   1.000
_cell.angle_alpha   90.00
_cell.angle_beta   90.00
_cell.angle_gamma   90.00
#
_symmetry.space_group_name_H-M   'P 1'
#
loop_
_entity.id
_entity.type
_entity.pdbx_description
1 polymer ?
#
loop_
_entity_poly.entity_id
_entity_poly.type
_entity_poly.pdbx_seq_one_letter_code
_entity_poly.pdbx_strand_id
1 'polypeptide(L)'
;MQQTNKPQYRSLKNILIIAASCLLLISAGAACTEDKEATQSDLILAQIGTADKDILDQTGEEIVVYAVDIESLGQSLSLATNQEDKIDAATKYIRDRNRIDCILDGIQDAITENTDISCSGVVTVESSARHGLESVSMLSEAIEDKSKNNSEARYILSGYLDIWSTVKKVDRVEESLEQMERSRAIPLFGSLVESIHKFPILFEGNEMVPASDIDELLVQFKNTPEDQKRTMVQSYLKNNNVLD
;
A
#
# COMPACT_ATOMS: atom_id res chain seq x y z
N MET A 1 -74.98 -59.24 -13.52
CA MET A 1 -74.45 -57.87 -13.68
C MET A 1 -73.03 -57.85 -13.14
N GLN A 2 -72.02 -57.91 -14.02
CA GLN A 2 -70.61 -57.75 -13.66
C GLN A 2 -70.22 -56.29 -13.94
N GLN A 3 -69.79 -55.56 -12.92
CA GLN A 3 -69.10 -54.28 -13.08
C GLN A 3 -67.61 -54.47 -12.85
N THR A 4 -66.85 -54.17 -13.89
CA THR A 4 -65.40 -54.05 -13.95
C THR A 4 -64.92 -52.87 -13.11
N ASN A 5 -63.84 -53.04 -12.34
CA ASN A 5 -63.00 -51.91 -11.92
C ASN A 5 -61.52 -52.31 -12.01
N LYS A 6 -60.83 -51.74 -13.02
CA LYS A 6 -59.37 -51.67 -13.09
C LYS A 6 -58.88 -50.54 -12.18
N PRO A 7 -57.78 -50.70 -11.43
CA PRO A 7 -57.13 -49.56 -10.80
C PRO A 7 -56.46 -48.66 -11.86
N GLN A 8 -56.80 -47.37 -11.83
CA GLN A 8 -56.26 -46.31 -12.67
C GLN A 8 -54.77 -46.05 -12.37
N TYR A 9 -53.87 -46.64 -13.17
CA TYR A 9 -52.46 -46.26 -13.22
C TYR A 9 -52.27 -45.05 -14.17
N ARG A 10 -52.83 -43.90 -13.84
CA ARG A 10 -52.54 -42.62 -14.52
C ARG A 10 -52.65 -41.48 -13.50
N SER A 11 -51.53 -41.11 -12.89
CA SER A 11 -51.20 -39.71 -12.56
C SER A 11 -49.85 -39.55 -11.84
N LEU A 12 -49.16 -40.63 -11.45
CA LEU A 12 -47.84 -40.50 -10.78
C LEU A 12 -46.72 -39.99 -11.71
N LYS A 13 -46.77 -40.32 -13.01
CA LYS A 13 -45.78 -39.82 -13.99
C LYS A 13 -45.88 -38.32 -14.24
N ASN A 14 -47.08 -37.74 -14.21
CA ASN A 14 -47.26 -36.29 -14.42
C ASN A 14 -46.84 -35.47 -13.19
N ILE A 15 -47.00 -36.03 -11.98
CA ILE A 15 -46.52 -35.38 -10.74
C ILE A 15 -44.99 -35.43 -10.67
N LEU A 16 -44.36 -36.53 -11.09
CA LEU A 16 -42.89 -36.65 -11.14
C LEU A 16 -42.24 -35.71 -12.16
N ILE A 17 -42.85 -35.46 -13.31
CA ILE A 17 -42.31 -34.55 -14.33
C ILE A 17 -42.43 -33.08 -13.90
N ILE A 18 -43.50 -32.70 -13.20
CA ILE A 18 -43.67 -31.32 -12.69
C ILE A 18 -42.75 -31.07 -11.49
N ALA A 19 -42.58 -32.07 -10.60
CA ALA A 19 -41.65 -31.96 -9.48
C ALA A 19 -40.18 -31.90 -9.94
N ALA A 20 -39.79 -32.68 -10.96
CA ALA A 20 -38.43 -32.63 -11.52
C ALA A 20 -38.14 -31.32 -12.26
N SER A 21 -39.13 -30.75 -12.95
CA SER A 21 -39.00 -29.45 -13.62
C SER A 21 -38.90 -28.29 -12.63
N CYS A 22 -39.65 -28.34 -11.51
CA CYS A 22 -39.51 -27.35 -10.43
C CYS A 22 -38.20 -27.52 -9.65
N LEU A 23 -37.71 -28.75 -9.43
CA LEU A 23 -36.43 -28.99 -8.74
C LEU A 23 -35.21 -28.55 -9.57
N LEU A 24 -35.26 -28.65 -10.90
CA LEU A 24 -34.20 -28.13 -11.78
C LEU A 24 -34.24 -26.60 -11.95
N LEU A 25 -35.39 -25.96 -11.75
CA LEU A 25 -35.50 -24.49 -11.73
C LEU A 25 -35.12 -23.89 -10.37
N ILE A 26 -35.24 -24.66 -9.27
CA ILE A 26 -34.78 -24.22 -7.94
C ILE A 26 -33.27 -24.40 -7.78
N SER A 27 -32.62 -25.34 -8.49
CA SER A 27 -31.15 -25.45 -8.51
C SER A 27 -30.45 -24.51 -9.49
N ALA A 28 -31.18 -23.83 -10.39
CA ALA A 28 -30.68 -22.70 -11.18
C ALA A 28 -30.93 -21.34 -10.51
N GLY A 29 -31.69 -21.32 -9.41
CA GLY A 29 -32.02 -20.15 -8.60
C GLY A 29 -31.39 -20.16 -7.21
N ALA A 30 -30.45 -21.08 -6.93
CA ALA A 30 -29.48 -20.86 -5.88
C ALA A 30 -28.67 -19.65 -6.31
N ALA A 31 -29.02 -18.51 -5.72
CA ALA A 31 -28.58 -17.19 -6.08
C ALA A 31 -27.15 -17.20 -6.63
N CYS A 32 -26.97 -16.72 -7.85
CA CYS A 32 -25.83 -15.85 -8.11
C CYS A 32 -26.02 -14.65 -7.18
N THR A 33 -25.79 -14.81 -5.88
CA THR A 33 -25.30 -13.71 -5.08
C THR A 33 -24.02 -13.34 -5.81
N GLU A 34 -24.06 -12.23 -6.56
CA GLU A 34 -22.84 -11.57 -7.01
C GLU A 34 -21.93 -11.57 -5.79
N ASP A 35 -20.86 -12.35 -5.89
CA ASP A 35 -19.86 -12.39 -4.85
C ASP A 35 -19.29 -10.98 -4.83
N LYS A 36 -19.70 -10.20 -3.83
CA LYS A 36 -19.37 -8.77 -3.76
C LYS A 36 -17.86 -8.57 -3.77
N GLU A 37 -17.11 -9.51 -3.19
CA GLU A 37 -15.65 -9.49 -3.20
C GLU A 37 -15.10 -9.75 -4.60
N ALA A 38 -15.65 -10.72 -5.34
CA ALA A 38 -15.26 -10.97 -6.72
C ALA A 38 -15.57 -9.76 -7.63
N THR A 39 -16.78 -9.19 -7.54
CA THR A 39 -17.18 -8.02 -8.32
C THR A 39 -16.35 -6.78 -7.98
N GLN A 40 -16.01 -6.57 -6.70
CA GLN A 40 -15.12 -5.47 -6.28
C GLN A 40 -13.69 -5.69 -6.75
N SER A 41 -13.17 -6.92 -6.67
CA SER A 41 -11.85 -7.28 -7.18
C SER A 41 -11.74 -7.01 -8.67
N ASP A 42 -12.72 -7.45 -9.45
CA ASP A 42 -12.77 -7.22 -10.90
C ASP A 42 -12.83 -5.72 -11.24
N LEU A 43 -13.58 -4.93 -10.46
CA LEU A 43 -13.65 -3.49 -10.63
C LEU A 43 -12.31 -2.81 -10.32
N ILE A 44 -11.63 -3.22 -9.24
CA ILE A 44 -10.33 -2.68 -8.84
C ILE A 44 -9.25 -3.06 -9.87
N LEU A 45 -9.21 -4.33 -10.28
CA LEU A 45 -8.30 -4.81 -11.32
C LEU A 45 -8.55 -4.10 -12.64
N ALA A 46 -9.80 -3.84 -13.00
CA ALA A 46 -10.14 -3.03 -14.17
C ALA A 46 -9.64 -1.59 -14.00
N GLN A 47 -9.83 -0.96 -12.84
CA GLN A 47 -9.37 0.40 -12.57
C GLN A 47 -7.84 0.52 -12.63
N ILE A 48 -7.11 -0.44 -12.06
CA ILE A 48 -5.65 -0.52 -12.14
C ILE A 48 -5.20 -0.81 -13.59
N GLY A 49 -5.85 -1.75 -14.26
CA GLY A 49 -5.56 -2.08 -15.67
C GLY A 49 -5.86 -0.95 -16.65
N THR A 50 -6.82 -0.08 -16.31
CA THR A 50 -7.07 1.18 -17.03
C THR A 50 -6.15 2.31 -16.59
N ALA A 51 -5.44 2.19 -15.47
CA ALA A 51 -4.58 3.24 -14.91
C ALA A 51 -3.41 3.55 -15.86
N ASP A 52 -2.59 2.59 -16.27
CA ASP A 52 -1.85 2.63 -17.55
C ASP A 52 -1.07 1.32 -17.84
N LYS A 53 -0.64 1.16 -19.09
CA LYS A 53 0.33 0.14 -19.55
C LYS A 53 1.75 0.35 -19.00
N ASP A 54 2.10 1.57 -18.58
CA ASP A 54 3.46 1.91 -18.09
C ASP A 54 3.80 1.32 -16.71
N ILE A 55 2.79 1.05 -15.87
CA ILE A 55 2.97 0.31 -14.61
C ILE A 55 3.34 -1.16 -14.91
N LEU A 56 2.76 -1.73 -15.97
CA LEU A 56 2.84 -3.14 -16.35
C LEU A 56 4.08 -3.47 -17.21
N ASP A 57 4.54 -2.52 -18.04
CA ASP A 57 5.71 -2.71 -18.91
C ASP A 57 7.03 -2.80 -18.11
N GLN A 58 7.06 -2.33 -16.85
CA GLN A 58 8.26 -2.40 -16.00
C GLN A 58 8.38 -3.68 -15.17
N THR A 59 7.27 -4.35 -14.82
CA THR A 59 7.30 -5.54 -13.95
C THR A 59 7.05 -6.83 -14.71
N GLY A 60 6.31 -6.82 -15.81
CA GLY A 60 5.94 -8.04 -16.54
C GLY A 60 5.13 -9.05 -15.72
N GLU A 61 4.66 -8.66 -14.54
CA GLU A 61 3.99 -9.53 -13.56
C GLU A 61 2.47 -9.29 -13.54
N GLU A 62 1.73 -10.35 -13.26
CA GLU A 62 0.30 -10.29 -13.02
C GLU A 62 0.02 -9.49 -11.73
N ILE A 63 -0.86 -8.48 -11.80
CA ILE A 63 -1.21 -7.68 -10.63
C ILE A 63 -2.09 -8.52 -9.71
N VAL A 64 -1.47 -9.11 -8.70
CA VAL A 64 -2.17 -9.76 -7.60
C VAL A 64 -2.63 -8.70 -6.61
N VAL A 65 -3.94 -8.61 -6.40
CA VAL A 65 -4.57 -7.84 -5.33
C VAL A 65 -4.97 -8.79 -4.21
N TYR A 66 -4.44 -8.57 -3.01
CA TYR A 66 -4.76 -9.40 -1.86
C TYR A 66 -6.13 -9.03 -1.28
N ALA A 67 -6.88 -10.04 -0.82
CA ALA A 67 -8.25 -9.86 -0.32
C ALA A 67 -8.36 -8.83 0.81
N VAL A 68 -7.34 -8.75 1.68
CA VAL A 68 -7.27 -7.79 2.79
C VAL A 68 -7.16 -6.34 2.35
N ASP A 69 -6.68 -6.09 1.13
CA ASP A 69 -6.42 -4.76 0.62
C ASP A 69 -7.52 -4.28 -0.35
N ILE A 70 -8.45 -5.17 -0.75
CA ILE A 70 -9.53 -4.85 -1.71
C ILE A 70 -10.32 -3.63 -1.26
N GLU A 71 -10.76 -3.60 0.01
CA GLU A 71 -11.63 -2.52 0.48
C GLU A 71 -10.89 -1.18 0.52
N SER A 72 -9.69 -1.14 1.12
CA SER A 72 -8.90 0.09 1.25
C SER A 72 -8.44 0.61 -0.12
N LEU A 73 -7.97 -0.28 -1.01
CA LEU A 73 -7.58 0.07 -2.37
C LEU A 73 -8.78 0.57 -3.18
N GLY A 74 -9.94 -0.09 -3.06
CA GLY A 74 -11.17 0.34 -3.70
C GLY A 74 -11.61 1.74 -3.24
N GLN A 75 -11.49 2.04 -1.95
CA GLN A 75 -11.75 3.38 -1.42
C GLN A 75 -10.77 4.41 -1.98
N SER A 76 -9.45 4.13 -1.96
CA SER A 76 -8.44 5.04 -2.51
C SER A 76 -8.67 5.34 -4.00
N LEU A 77 -8.94 4.32 -4.82
CA LEU A 77 -9.21 4.49 -6.25
C LEU A 77 -10.53 5.22 -6.52
N SER A 78 -11.51 5.12 -5.62
CA SER A 78 -12.79 5.83 -5.73
C SER A 78 -12.70 7.31 -5.35
N LEU A 79 -11.79 7.66 -4.44
CA LEU A 79 -11.54 9.04 -4.00
C LEU A 79 -10.66 9.81 -4.99
N ALA A 80 -9.85 9.11 -5.78
CA ALA A 80 -9.01 9.68 -6.82
C ALA A 80 -9.85 10.42 -7.88
N THR A 81 -9.56 11.71 -8.06
CA THR A 81 -10.42 12.64 -8.82
C THR A 81 -10.14 12.62 -10.32
N ASN A 82 -8.93 12.22 -10.68
CA ASN A 82 -8.44 12.17 -12.06
C ASN A 82 -7.64 10.88 -12.31
N GLN A 83 -7.15 10.71 -13.53
CA GLN A 83 -6.42 9.50 -13.93
C GLN A 83 -5.04 9.40 -13.26
N GLU A 84 -4.35 10.52 -13.07
CA GLU A 84 -3.04 10.60 -12.42
C GLU A 84 -3.14 10.16 -10.95
N ASP A 85 -4.13 10.68 -10.21
CA ASP A 85 -4.40 10.26 -8.82
C ASP A 85 -4.65 8.74 -8.70
N LYS A 86 -5.30 8.13 -9.70
CA LYS A 86 -5.57 6.68 -9.74
C LYS A 86 -4.30 5.88 -9.99
N ILE A 87 -3.46 6.35 -10.91
CA ILE A 87 -2.13 5.77 -11.18
C ILE A 87 -1.27 5.83 -9.93
N ASP A 88 -1.28 6.95 -9.21
CA ASP A 88 -0.52 7.13 -7.97
C ASP A 88 -1.01 6.18 -6.87
N ALA A 89 -2.33 6.07 -6.69
CA ALA A 89 -2.92 5.14 -5.73
C ALA A 89 -2.58 3.67 -6.05
N ALA A 90 -2.68 3.26 -7.31
CA ALA A 90 -2.32 1.91 -7.75
C ALA A 90 -0.81 1.63 -7.62
N THR A 91 0.02 2.61 -7.94
CA THR A 91 1.49 2.51 -7.81
C THR A 91 1.90 2.41 -6.36
N LYS A 92 1.29 3.21 -5.46
CA LYS A 92 1.47 3.08 -4.01
C LYS A 92 1.13 1.67 -3.54
N TYR A 93 -0.02 1.14 -3.97
CA TYR A 93 -0.44 -0.20 -3.61
C TYR A 93 0.59 -1.27 -4.01
N ILE A 94 1.02 -1.29 -5.28
CA ILE A 94 1.98 -2.28 -5.78
C ILE A 94 3.30 -2.19 -5.02
N ARG A 95 3.79 -0.96 -4.78
CA ARG A 95 5.02 -0.74 -4.01
C ARG A 95 4.91 -1.26 -2.59
N ASP A 96 3.82 -0.93 -1.89
CA ASP A 96 3.63 -1.33 -0.50
C ASP A 96 3.42 -2.85 -0.40
N ARG A 97 2.67 -3.45 -1.34
CA ARG A 97 2.56 -4.91 -1.48
C ARG A 97 3.93 -5.57 -1.60
N ASN A 98 4.77 -5.11 -2.52
CA ASN A 98 6.10 -5.68 -2.74
C ASN A 98 7.00 -5.53 -1.50
N ARG A 99 6.84 -4.44 -0.74
CA ARG A 99 7.54 -4.25 0.53
C ARG A 99 7.06 -5.21 1.60
N ILE A 100 5.75 -5.39 1.74
CA ILE A 100 5.18 -6.36 2.67
C ILE A 100 5.73 -7.76 2.38
N ASP A 101 5.73 -8.17 1.11
CA ASP A 101 6.26 -9.48 0.70
C ASP A 101 7.75 -9.59 1.05
N CYS A 102 8.55 -8.59 0.69
CA CYS A 102 9.97 -8.52 1.04
C CYS A 102 10.24 -8.58 2.56
N ILE A 103 9.42 -7.89 3.37
CA ILE A 103 9.55 -7.93 4.84
C ILE A 103 9.22 -9.33 5.34
N LEU A 104 8.10 -9.91 4.93
CA LEU A 104 7.69 -11.24 5.37
C LEU A 104 8.73 -12.31 5.02
N ASP A 105 9.33 -12.23 3.83
CA ASP A 105 10.37 -13.15 3.38
C ASP A 105 11.70 -12.95 4.15
N GLY A 106 12.04 -11.70 4.49
CA GLY A 106 13.35 -11.35 5.07
C GLY A 106 13.40 -11.25 6.60
N ILE A 107 12.26 -11.21 7.29
CA ILE A 107 12.23 -10.84 8.72
C ILE A 107 12.96 -11.85 9.60
N GLN A 108 12.83 -13.15 9.35
CA GLN A 108 13.48 -14.18 10.17
C GLN A 108 15.01 -14.15 10.06
N ASP A 109 15.52 -13.92 8.85
CA ASP A 109 16.95 -13.79 8.60
C ASP A 109 17.47 -12.51 9.25
N ALA A 110 16.76 -11.39 9.10
CA ALA A 110 17.13 -10.11 9.70
C ALA A 110 17.18 -10.14 11.24
N ILE A 111 16.28 -10.90 11.89
CA ILE A 111 16.35 -11.16 13.34
C ILE A 111 17.61 -11.93 13.69
N THR A 112 17.89 -13.00 12.95
CA THR A 112 19.01 -13.90 13.23
C THR A 112 20.35 -13.20 13.07
N GLU A 113 20.45 -12.34 12.06
CA GLU A 113 21.67 -11.60 11.71
C GLU A 113 21.77 -10.23 12.40
N ASN A 114 20.69 -9.78 13.05
CA ASN A 114 20.57 -8.44 13.64
C ASN A 114 20.87 -7.34 12.60
N THR A 115 20.17 -7.40 11.47
CA THR A 115 20.34 -6.49 10.32
C THR A 115 19.03 -5.77 9.98
N ASP A 116 19.15 -4.70 9.20
CA ASP A 116 17.99 -4.00 8.64
C ASP A 116 17.37 -4.80 7.48
N ILE A 117 16.08 -4.61 7.23
CA ILE A 117 15.39 -5.14 6.04
C ILE A 117 15.36 -4.05 4.97
N SER A 118 15.97 -4.33 3.82
CA SER A 118 16.01 -3.43 2.66
C SER A 118 15.22 -3.98 1.49
N CYS A 119 14.15 -3.29 1.11
CA CYS A 119 13.29 -3.67 -0.01
C CYS A 119 13.52 -2.70 -1.17
N SER A 120 13.93 -3.24 -2.33
CA SER A 120 14.28 -2.45 -3.51
C SER A 120 15.30 -1.33 -3.23
N GLY A 121 16.30 -1.62 -2.38
CA GLY A 121 17.36 -0.68 -2.01
C GLY A 121 16.95 0.38 -0.97
N VAL A 122 15.75 0.29 -0.41
CA VAL A 122 15.27 1.19 0.65
C VAL A 122 15.14 0.44 1.96
N VAL A 123 15.79 0.94 3.02
CA VAL A 123 15.64 0.41 4.38
C VAL A 123 14.21 0.60 4.84
N THR A 124 13.48 -0.50 4.91
CA THR A 124 12.04 -0.52 5.20
C THR A 124 11.79 -0.85 6.67
N VAL A 125 12.63 -1.67 7.29
CA VAL A 125 12.59 -1.94 8.74
C VAL A 125 14.00 -1.89 9.29
N GLU A 126 14.23 -1.06 10.30
CA GLU A 126 15.54 -0.92 10.95
C GLU A 126 15.71 -2.00 12.03
N SER A 127 16.94 -2.47 12.21
CA SER A 127 17.33 -3.40 13.28
C SER A 127 17.06 -2.84 14.68
N SER A 128 17.06 -1.51 14.82
CA SER A 128 16.75 -0.79 16.05
C SER A 128 15.55 0.13 15.88
N ALA A 129 14.73 0.25 16.92
CA ALA A 129 13.59 1.16 16.92
C ALA A 129 14.06 2.62 16.88
N ARG A 130 13.49 3.41 15.96
CA ARG A 130 13.89 4.81 15.74
C ARG A 130 12.72 5.66 15.29
N HIS A 131 12.65 6.88 15.80
CA HIS A 131 11.65 7.89 15.42
C HIS A 131 10.19 7.41 15.52
N GLY A 132 9.90 6.46 16.42
CA GLY A 132 8.58 5.87 16.61
C GLY A 132 8.29 4.66 15.71
N LEU A 133 9.25 4.24 14.86
CA LEU A 133 9.16 3.00 14.10
C LEU A 133 9.64 1.81 14.95
N GLU A 134 8.91 0.71 14.81
CA GLU A 134 9.29 -0.58 15.39
C GLU A 134 10.56 -1.14 14.75
N SER A 135 11.36 -1.85 15.56
CA SER A 135 12.51 -2.61 15.06
C SER A 135 12.07 -3.91 14.39
N VAL A 136 12.99 -4.54 13.66
CA VAL A 136 12.82 -5.89 13.11
C VAL A 136 12.30 -6.88 14.16
N SER A 137 12.88 -6.89 15.36
CA SER A 137 12.47 -7.80 16.44
C SER A 137 11.04 -7.52 16.93
N MET A 138 10.69 -6.26 17.17
CA MET A 138 9.36 -5.85 17.63
C MET A 138 8.28 -6.16 16.60
N LEU A 139 8.58 -5.88 15.32
CA LEU A 139 7.66 -6.14 14.22
C LEU A 139 7.45 -7.64 14.02
N SER A 140 8.50 -8.45 14.20
CA SER A 140 8.38 -9.91 14.15
C SER A 140 7.51 -10.43 15.28
N GLU A 141 7.69 -9.95 16.51
CA GLU A 141 6.83 -10.33 17.64
C GLU A 141 5.37 -9.98 17.35
N ALA A 142 5.10 -8.79 16.81
CA ALA A 142 3.76 -8.36 16.44
C ALA A 142 3.10 -9.25 15.37
N ILE A 143 3.91 -9.80 14.45
CA ILE A 143 3.44 -10.71 13.39
C ILE A 143 3.29 -12.15 13.92
N GLU A 144 4.24 -12.66 14.69
CA GLU A 144 4.26 -14.03 15.22
C GLU A 144 3.12 -14.29 16.22
N ASP A 145 2.80 -13.33 17.08
CA ASP A 145 1.72 -13.45 18.09
C ASP A 145 0.33 -13.65 17.44
N LYS A 146 0.23 -13.46 16.12
CA LYS A 146 -1.01 -13.52 15.34
C LYS A 146 -0.97 -14.52 14.17
N SER A 147 0.12 -15.27 14.03
CA SER A 147 0.53 -15.98 12.80
C SER A 147 -0.16 -17.33 12.49
N LYS A 148 -1.50 -17.40 12.60
CA LYS A 148 -2.26 -18.44 11.88
C LYS A 148 -2.86 -17.96 10.56
N ASN A 149 -2.77 -16.67 10.26
CA ASN A 149 -3.41 -16.08 9.08
C ASN A 149 -2.50 -15.03 8.41
N ASN A 150 -2.13 -15.28 7.14
CA ASN A 150 -1.32 -14.37 6.32
C ASN A 150 -1.97 -12.97 6.23
N SER A 151 -3.31 -12.91 6.24
CA SER A 151 -4.09 -11.67 6.22
C SER A 151 -3.77 -10.70 7.35
N GLU A 152 -3.59 -11.19 8.58
CA GLU A 152 -3.37 -10.33 9.75
C GLU A 152 -1.95 -9.75 9.78
N ALA A 153 -0.96 -10.55 9.36
CA ALA A 153 0.41 -10.08 9.19
C ALA A 153 0.49 -8.94 8.16
N ARG A 154 -0.20 -9.08 7.01
CA ARG A 154 -0.28 -8.03 6.00
C ARG A 154 -0.98 -6.78 6.51
N TYR A 155 -2.06 -6.91 7.28
CA TYR A 155 -2.75 -5.76 7.88
C TYR A 155 -1.83 -4.96 8.81
N ILE A 156 -1.07 -5.64 9.68
CA ILE A 156 -0.09 -5.01 10.57
C ILE A 156 0.98 -4.29 9.75
N LEU A 157 1.55 -4.98 8.76
CA LEU A 157 2.62 -4.41 7.93
C LEU A 157 2.14 -3.23 7.06
N SER A 158 0.89 -3.27 6.58
CA SER A 158 0.28 -2.16 5.86
C SER A 158 0.20 -0.91 6.75
N GLY A 159 -0.32 -1.04 7.97
CA GLY A 159 -0.36 0.05 8.94
C GLY A 159 1.04 0.56 9.34
N TYR A 160 2.01 -0.36 9.48
CA TYR A 160 3.41 0.01 9.71
C TYR A 160 3.98 0.85 8.55
N LEU A 161 3.75 0.44 7.30
CA LEU A 161 4.29 1.11 6.11
C LEU A 161 3.74 2.53 5.94
N ASP A 162 2.50 2.78 6.34
CA ASP A 162 1.93 4.14 6.33
C ASP A 162 2.65 5.07 7.33
N ILE A 163 2.94 4.57 8.54
CA ILE A 163 3.72 5.31 9.54
C ILE A 163 5.17 5.48 9.06
N TRP A 164 5.77 4.40 8.54
CA TRP A 164 7.12 4.40 7.96
C TRP A 164 7.27 5.45 6.87
N SER A 165 6.32 5.54 5.94
CA SER A 165 6.34 6.52 4.86
C SER A 165 6.38 7.96 5.40
N THR A 166 5.54 8.24 6.40
CA THR A 166 5.51 9.54 7.09
C THR A 166 6.87 9.87 7.73
N VAL A 167 7.45 8.91 8.45
CA VAL A 167 8.76 9.08 9.11
C VAL A 167 9.87 9.28 8.08
N LYS A 168 9.89 8.50 6.99
CA LYS A 168 10.94 8.59 5.97
C LYS A 168 10.87 9.84 5.11
N LYS A 169 9.69 10.42 4.89
CA LYS A 169 9.56 11.76 4.30
C LYS A 169 10.27 12.82 5.15
N VAL A 170 10.09 12.77 6.48
CA VAL A 170 10.76 13.68 7.42
C VAL A 170 12.26 13.44 7.43
N ASP A 171 12.69 12.18 7.60
CA ASP A 171 14.12 11.80 7.61
C ASP A 171 14.81 12.29 6.32
N ARG A 172 14.17 12.09 5.16
CA ARG A 172 14.71 12.49 3.86
C ARG A 172 14.97 13.99 3.77
N VAL A 173 14.03 14.80 4.24
CA VAL A 173 14.15 16.26 4.20
C VAL A 173 15.18 16.75 5.22
N GLU A 174 15.14 16.23 6.43
CA GLU A 174 16.11 16.53 7.49
C GLU A 174 17.54 16.21 7.04
N GLU A 175 17.81 14.99 6.56
CA GLU A 175 19.12 14.57 6.06
C GLU A 175 19.60 15.42 4.88
N SER A 176 18.70 15.78 3.97
CA SER A 176 19.02 16.63 2.82
C SER A 176 19.43 18.04 3.27
N LEU A 177 18.69 18.62 4.22
CA LEU A 177 19.01 19.95 4.77
C LEU A 177 20.31 19.93 5.57
N GLU A 178 20.55 18.89 6.38
CA GLU A 178 21.84 18.70 7.06
C GLU A 178 22.99 18.59 6.07
N GLN A 179 22.82 17.83 4.99
CA GLN A 179 23.84 17.68 3.96
C GLN A 179 24.12 19.01 3.26
N MET A 180 23.07 19.79 2.96
CA MET A 180 23.20 21.12 2.38
C MET A 180 23.91 22.09 3.33
N GLU A 181 23.54 22.10 4.61
CA GLU A 181 24.18 22.90 5.65
C GLU A 181 25.68 22.59 5.74
N ARG A 182 26.03 21.30 5.84
CA ARG A 182 27.44 20.84 5.88
C ARG A 182 28.20 21.20 4.61
N SER A 183 27.60 21.02 3.44
CA SER A 183 28.25 21.30 2.14
C SER A 183 28.52 22.79 1.97
N ARG A 184 27.59 23.67 2.37
CA ARG A 184 27.74 25.13 2.30
C ARG A 184 28.76 25.67 3.30
N ALA A 185 29.01 24.95 4.40
CA ALA A 185 30.03 25.32 5.38
C ALA A 185 31.48 25.08 4.88
N ILE A 186 31.67 24.35 3.77
CA ILE A 186 33.00 24.07 3.22
C ILE A 186 33.55 25.31 2.47
N PRO A 187 34.71 25.87 2.86
CA PRO A 187 35.30 27.02 2.16
C PRO A 187 35.57 26.73 0.68
N LEU A 188 35.31 27.71 -0.21
CA LEU A 188 35.47 27.69 -1.68
C LEU A 188 34.55 26.70 -2.44
N PHE A 189 34.23 25.54 -1.87
CA PHE A 189 33.27 24.58 -2.44
C PHE A 189 31.82 24.98 -2.16
N GLY A 190 31.53 25.52 -0.97
CA GLY A 190 30.17 25.93 -0.60
C GLY A 190 29.58 26.99 -1.53
N SER A 191 30.35 28.01 -1.91
CA SER A 191 29.92 29.05 -2.86
C SER A 191 29.70 28.51 -4.27
N LEU A 192 30.44 27.46 -4.67
CA LEU A 192 30.26 26.81 -5.97
C LEU A 192 28.97 25.97 -5.95
N VAL A 193 28.74 25.22 -4.88
CA VAL A 193 27.52 24.39 -4.71
C VAL A 193 26.26 25.25 -4.61
N GLU A 194 26.30 26.40 -3.93
CA GLU A 194 25.19 27.35 -3.91
C GLU A 194 24.84 27.91 -5.31
N SER A 195 25.84 28.00 -6.20
CA SER A 195 25.66 28.54 -7.54
C SER A 195 25.18 27.52 -8.58
N ILE A 196 25.27 26.21 -8.29
CA ILE A 196 24.88 25.13 -9.19
C ILE A 196 23.49 24.66 -8.76
N HIS A 197 22.46 25.15 -9.47
CA HIS A 197 21.06 24.70 -9.48
C HIS A 197 20.51 24.03 -8.21
N LYS A 198 19.57 24.70 -7.53
CA LYS A 198 18.79 24.09 -6.44
C LYS A 198 17.93 22.98 -7.01
N PHE A 199 18.13 21.76 -6.50
CA PHE A 199 17.26 20.64 -6.81
C PHE A 199 16.17 20.54 -5.73
N PRO A 200 14.93 20.18 -6.12
CA PRO A 200 13.91 19.85 -5.15
C PRO A 200 14.32 18.65 -4.30
N ILE A 201 13.82 18.57 -3.08
CA ILE A 201 13.98 17.36 -2.26
C ILE A 201 12.85 16.42 -2.63
N LEU A 202 13.21 15.27 -3.19
CA LEU A 202 12.28 14.23 -3.60
C LEU A 202 12.30 13.04 -2.63
N PHE A 203 11.15 12.42 -2.44
CA PHE A 203 10.98 11.11 -1.80
C PHE A 203 10.12 10.22 -2.70
N GLU A 204 10.69 9.09 -3.13
CA GLU A 204 10.01 8.13 -4.01
C GLU A 204 9.42 8.75 -5.28
N GLY A 205 10.11 9.74 -5.86
CA GLY A 205 9.68 10.46 -7.05
C GLY A 205 8.78 11.68 -6.77
N ASN A 206 8.18 11.75 -5.58
CA ASN A 206 7.33 12.87 -5.20
C ASN A 206 8.15 14.05 -4.67
N GLU A 207 7.77 15.27 -5.05
CA GLU A 207 8.38 16.49 -4.55
C GLU A 207 7.91 16.80 -3.13
N MET A 208 8.85 16.77 -2.17
CA MET A 208 8.58 17.09 -0.76
C MET A 208 8.91 18.55 -0.45
N VAL A 209 9.94 19.09 -1.10
CA VAL A 209 10.34 20.50 -0.97
C VAL A 209 10.67 21.02 -2.37
N PRO A 210 9.90 21.99 -2.91
CA PRO A 210 10.20 22.59 -4.20
C PRO A 210 11.54 23.34 -4.14
N ALA A 211 12.22 23.40 -5.27
CA ALA A 211 13.51 24.10 -5.38
C ALA A 211 13.43 25.59 -4.97
N SER A 212 12.26 26.21 -5.08
CA SER A 212 11.99 27.60 -4.66
C SER A 212 12.17 27.80 -3.15
N ASP A 213 11.83 26.80 -2.35
CA ASP A 213 11.69 26.93 -0.90
C ASP A 213 12.98 26.55 -0.16
N ILE A 214 13.90 25.86 -0.83
CA ILE A 214 15.12 25.30 -0.24
C ILE A 214 15.94 26.34 0.53
N ASP A 215 16.13 27.54 -0.01
CA ASP A 215 16.97 28.55 0.65
C ASP A 215 16.33 29.08 1.94
N GLU A 216 15.04 29.37 1.89
CA GLU A 216 14.32 29.84 3.07
C GLU A 216 14.31 28.75 4.14
N LEU A 217 13.96 27.51 3.74
CA LEU A 217 13.92 26.37 4.64
C LEU A 217 15.30 26.07 5.25
N LEU A 218 16.38 26.20 4.48
CA LEU A 218 17.74 25.99 4.98
C LEU A 218 18.18 27.08 5.97
N VAL A 219 17.79 28.34 5.73
CA VAL A 219 18.03 29.42 6.69
C VAL A 219 17.26 29.17 7.99
N GLN A 220 16.01 28.73 7.90
CA GLN A 220 15.23 28.34 9.08
C GLN A 220 15.90 27.16 9.80
N PHE A 221 16.32 26.13 9.06
CA PHE A 221 16.97 24.93 9.60
C PHE A 221 18.25 25.24 10.37
N LYS A 222 19.14 26.06 9.79
CA LYS A 222 20.40 26.49 10.42
C LYS A 222 20.19 27.28 11.70
N ASN A 223 19.12 28.08 11.75
CA ASN A 223 18.80 28.91 12.93
C ASN A 223 17.97 28.14 13.98
N THR A 224 17.56 26.91 13.69
CA THR A 224 16.79 26.07 14.61
C THR A 224 17.73 25.24 15.48
N PRO A 225 17.51 25.14 16.80
CA PRO A 225 18.26 24.24 17.67
C PRO A 225 18.21 22.78 17.20
N GLU A 226 19.29 22.02 17.38
CA GLU A 226 19.39 20.63 16.89
C GLU A 226 18.23 19.74 17.37
N ASP A 227 17.80 19.88 18.63
CA ASP A 227 16.69 19.13 19.21
C ASP A 227 15.31 19.52 18.66
N GLN A 228 15.22 20.59 17.87
CA GLN A 228 13.98 21.13 17.29
C GLN A 228 13.95 21.05 15.76
N LYS A 229 15.07 20.74 15.10
CA LYS A 229 15.18 20.68 13.63
C LYS A 229 14.16 19.71 13.01
N ARG A 230 14.04 18.50 13.57
CA ARG A 230 13.04 17.52 13.12
C ARG A 230 11.61 18.06 13.21
N THR A 231 11.25 18.70 14.32
CA THR A 231 9.91 19.28 14.51
C THR A 231 9.65 20.44 13.55
N MET A 232 10.67 21.23 13.23
CA MET A 232 10.58 22.27 12.20
C MET A 232 10.29 21.64 10.82
N VAL A 233 11.03 20.59 10.43
CA VAL A 233 10.79 19.86 9.18
C VAL A 233 9.37 19.28 9.12
N GLN A 234 8.93 18.61 10.19
CA GLN A 234 7.56 18.11 10.29
C GLN A 234 6.52 19.21 10.10
N SER A 235 6.73 20.38 10.71
CA SER A 235 5.83 21.52 10.59
C SER A 235 5.80 22.06 9.16
N TYR A 236 6.95 22.17 8.50
CA TYR A 236 7.02 22.57 7.09
C TYR A 236 6.22 21.62 6.20
N LEU A 237 6.47 20.31 6.33
CA LEU A 237 5.82 19.32 5.47
C LEU A 237 4.31 19.24 5.70
N LYS A 238 3.86 19.38 6.95
CA LYS A 238 2.43 19.46 7.28
C LYS A 238 1.77 20.70 6.69
N ASN A 239 2.40 21.86 6.80
CA ASN A 239 1.83 23.12 6.29
C ASN A 239 1.73 23.15 4.75
N ASN A 240 2.52 22.32 4.07
CA ASN A 240 2.53 22.19 2.61
C ASN A 240 1.76 20.96 2.11
N ASN A 241 0.96 20.30 2.96
CA ASN A 241 0.16 19.12 2.62
C ASN A 241 0.99 17.93 2.07
N VAL A 242 2.23 17.77 2.55
CA VAL A 242 3.10 16.65 2.20
C VAL A 242 2.95 15.48 3.19
N LEU A 243 2.60 15.81 4.44
CA LEU A 243 2.18 14.87 5.47
C LEU A 243 0.68 15.04 5.73
N ASP A 244 -0.01 13.92 5.88
CA ASP A 244 -1.42 13.85 6.29
C ASP A 244 -1.59 14.11 7.80
#